data_AF-A0A534QLJ1-F1
#
_entry.id   AF-A0A534QLJ1-F1
#
_cell.length_a   1.000
_cell.length_b   1.000
_cell.length_c   1.000
_cell.angle_alpha   90.00
_cell.angle_beta   90.00
_cell.angle_gamma   90.00
#
_symmetry.space_group_name_H-M   'P 1'
#
loop_
_entity.id
_entity.type
_entity.pdbx_description
1 polymer ?
#
loop_
_entity_poly.entity_id
_entity_poly.type
_entity_poly.pdbx_seq_one_letter_code
_entity_poly.pdbx_strand_id
1 'polypeptide(L)' 'MFHATIRSGSEEPLRLSGEVVPYDLEVLREHVLARRARRTRVEVRLAPALRPAFLHALRDLGRRGVELVLRGWEDLA' A
#
# COMPACT_ATOMS: atom_id res chain seq x y z
N MET A 1 9.75 -2.93 8.17
CA MET A 1 9.55 -3.20 6.74
C MET A 1 8.09 -3.46 6.39
N PHE A 2 7.67 -3.07 5.19
CA PHE A 2 6.42 -3.42 4.53
C PHE A 2 6.69 -3.99 3.12
N HIS A 3 5.75 -4.79 2.61
CA HIS A 3 5.71 -5.22 1.21
C HIS A 3 4.34 -4.86 0.63
N ALA A 4 4.32 -4.04 -0.42
CA ALA A 4 3.11 -3.60 -1.09
C ALA A 4 2.98 -4.23 -2.47
N THR A 5 1.78 -4.66 -2.82
CA THR A 5 1.39 -5.06 -4.18
C THR A 5 0.29 -4.13 -4.67
N ILE A 6 0.56 -3.36 -5.71
CA ILE A 6 -0.36 -2.42 -6.33
C ILE A 6 -0.96 -3.07 -7.57
N ARG A 7 -2.29 -3.21 -7.59
CA ARG A 7 -3.08 -3.74 -8.71
C ARG A 7 -3.98 -2.63 -9.25
N SER A 8 -3.97 -2.42 -10.56
CA SER A 8 -4.68 -1.33 -11.23
C SER A 8 -5.17 -1.81 -12.59
N GLY A 9 -6.48 -2.06 -12.71
CA GLY A 9 -7.08 -2.56 -13.94
C GLY A 9 -6.42 -3.86 -14.45
N SER A 10 -6.11 -3.90 -15.75
CA SER A 10 -5.47 -5.03 -16.44
C SER A 10 -3.94 -4.93 -16.50
N GLU A 11 -3.34 -3.94 -15.84
CA GLU A 11 -1.88 -3.80 -15.80
C GLU A 11 -1.24 -4.88 -14.92
N GLU A 12 0.02 -5.18 -15.19
CA GLU A 12 0.80 -6.04 -14.31
C GLU A 12 0.88 -5.44 -12.87
N PRO A 13 0.79 -6.30 -11.84
CA PRO A 13 0.93 -5.86 -10.47
C PRO A 13 2.34 -5.30 -10.21
N LEU A 14 2.43 -4.10 -9.64
CA LEU A 14 3.71 -3.55 -9.16
C LEU A 14 3.95 -3.98 -7.71
N ARG A 15 5.13 -4.51 -7.44
CA ARG A 15 5.56 -4.91 -6.10
C ARG A 15 6.62 -3.93 -5.61
N LEU A 16 6.42 -3.41 -4.41
CA LEU A 16 7.34 -2.50 -3.74
C LEU A 16 7.60 -3.01 -2.33
N SER A 17 8.80 -2.75 -1.80
CA SER A 17 9.15 -3.05 -0.42
C SER A 17 9.94 -1.87 0.14
N GLY A 18 9.76 -1.58 1.42
CA GLY A 18 10.42 -0.46 2.08
C GLY A 18 10.18 -0.47 3.59
N GLU A 19 10.71 0.51 4.28
CA GLU A 19 10.47 0.74 5.69
C GLU A 19 9.24 1.61 5.93
N VAL A 20 8.62 1.48 7.11
CA VAL A 20 7.48 2.36 7.48
C VAL A 20 8.03 3.68 7.99
N VAL A 21 8.67 4.42 7.09
CA VAL A 21 9.31 5.72 7.29
C VAL A 21 8.79 6.70 6.24
N PRO A 22 8.86 8.03 6.49
CA PRO A 22 8.23 9.02 5.61
C PRO A 22 8.61 8.89 4.13
N TYR A 23 9.89 8.70 3.83
CA TYR A 23 10.40 8.62 2.46
C TYR A 23 9.81 7.44 1.67
N ASP A 24 9.88 6.22 2.19
CA ASP A 24 9.37 5.03 1.49
C ASP A 24 7.85 5.03 1.35
N LEU A 25 7.14 5.64 2.31
CA LEU A 25 5.69 5.83 2.23
C LEU A 25 5.30 6.84 1.15
N GLU A 26 6.12 7.88 0.95
CA GLU A 26 5.95 8.85 -0.14
C GLU A 26 6.19 8.20 -1.51
N VAL A 27 7.26 7.41 -1.66
CA VAL A 27 7.52 6.64 -2.89
C VAL A 27 6.36 5.69 -3.21
N LEU A 28 5.85 4.96 -2.21
CA LEU A 28 4.66 4.12 -2.39
C LEU A 28 3.45 4.93 -2.87
N ARG A 29 3.22 6.10 -2.25
CA ARG A 29 2.12 7.01 -2.62
C ARG A 29 2.23 7.45 -4.07
N GLU A 30 3.41 7.87 -4.52
CA GLU A 30 3.63 8.30 -5.90
C GLU A 30 3.29 7.20 -6.91
N HIS A 31 3.73 5.97 -6.65
CA HIS A 31 3.40 4.84 -7.51
C HIS A 31 1.90 4.54 -7.55
N VAL A 32 1.19 4.66 -6.42
CA VAL A 32 -0.26 4.48 -6.38
C VAL A 32 -0.98 5.57 -7.16
N LEU A 33 -0.58 6.83 -7.02
CA LEU A 33 -1.22 7.97 -7.68
C LEU A 33 -0.88 8.08 -9.17
N ALA A 34 0.29 7.60 -9.59
CA ALA A 34 0.68 7.54 -11.00
C ALA A 34 -0.21 6.57 -11.81
N ARG A 35 -0.85 5.60 -11.13
CA ARG A 35 -1.75 4.64 -11.76
C ARG A 35 -3.10 5.28 -12.07
N ARG A 36 -3.43 5.40 -13.35
CA ARG A 36 -4.64 6.10 -13.85
C ARG A 36 -5.92 5.27 -13.80
N ALA A 37 -5.89 4.02 -13.34
CA ALA A 37 -7.07 3.17 -13.39
C ALA A 37 -8.16 3.62 -12.39
N ARG A 38 -9.41 3.40 -12.80
CA ARG A 38 -10.61 3.68 -11.98
C ARG A 38 -10.68 2.90 -10.67
N ARG A 39 -9.94 1.79 -10.56
CA ARG A 39 -9.89 0.93 -9.37
C ARG A 39 -8.45 0.49 -9.13
N THR A 40 -7.82 1.11 -8.15
CA THR A 40 -6.49 0.72 -7.67
C THR A 40 -6.63 0.04 -6.32
N ARG A 41 -6.07 -1.16 -6.20
CA ARG A 41 -6.00 -1.92 -4.96
C ARG A 41 -4.56 -2.05 -4.51
N VAL A 42 -4.30 -1.77 -3.24
CA VAL A 42 -2.98 -1.86 -2.63
C VAL A 42 -3.03 -2.86 -1.50
N GLU A 43 -2.39 -4.00 -1.69
CA GLU A 43 -2.27 -5.06 -0.69
C GLU A 43 -0.92 -4.91 0.00
N VAL A 44 -0.91 -4.68 1.32
CA VAL A 44 0.31 -4.40 2.09
C VAL A 44 0.48 -5.40 3.20
N ARG A 45 1.67 -5.99 3.27
CA ARG A 45 2.11 -6.89 4.34
C ARG A 45 3.10 -6.17 5.22
N LEU A 46 2.81 -6.04 6.51
CA LEU A 46 3.69 -5.42 7.49
C LEU A 46 3.44 -5.98 8.90
N ALA A 47 4.40 -5.78 9.79
CA ALA A 47 4.24 -6.14 11.21
C ALA A 47 3.01 -5.40 11.81
N PRO A 48 2.20 -6.06 12.67
CA PRO A 48 1.01 -5.45 13.26
C PRO A 48 1.28 -4.11 13.95
N ALA A 49 2.42 -4.00 14.64
CA ALA A 49 2.85 -2.80 15.35
C ALA A 49 3.02 -1.57 14.42
N LEU A 50 3.27 -1.78 13.13
CA LEU A 50 3.48 -0.70 12.16
C LEU A 50 2.18 -0.27 11.46
N ARG A 51 1.07 -1.02 11.63
CA ARG A 51 -0.23 -0.73 10.98
C ARG A 51 -0.75 0.68 11.29
N PRO A 52 -0.71 1.20 12.53
CA PRO A 52 -1.23 2.54 12.83
C PRO A 52 -0.47 3.64 12.07
N ALA A 53 0.87 3.58 12.05
CA ALA A 53 1.70 4.54 11.34
C ALA A 53 1.45 4.50 9.82
N PHE A 54 1.35 3.29 9.28
CA PHE A 54 1.08 3.08 7.86
C PHE A 54 -0.30 3.62 7.43
N LEU A 55 -1.35 3.32 8.22
CA LEU A 55 -2.71 3.82 7.96
C LEU A 55 -2.79 5.33 8.08
N HIS A 56 -2.11 5.92 9.07
CA HIS A 56 -2.09 7.36 9.25
C HIS A 56 -1.51 8.07 8.02
N ALA A 57 -0.38 7.56 7.49
CA ALA A 57 0.29 8.12 6.33
C ALA A 57 -0.52 8.02 5.03
N LEU A 58 -1.30 6.94 4.85
CA LEU A 58 -2.03 6.66 3.61
C LEU A 58 -3.55 6.86 3.70
N ARG A 59 -4.04 7.49 4.78
CA ARG A 59 -5.48 7.65 5.06
C ARG A 59 -6.26 8.34 3.93
N ASP A 60 -5.61 9.23 3.17
CA ASP A 60 -6.27 9.97 2.10
C ASP A 60 -6.44 9.15 0.82
N LEU A 61 -5.66 8.09 0.62
CA LEU A 61 -5.78 7.21 -0.55
C LEU A 61 -7.16 6.55 -0.59
N GLY A 62 -7.71 6.14 0.56
CA GLY A 62 -9.07 5.63 0.66
C GLY A 62 -10.13 6.63 0.16
N ARG A 63 -9.94 7.93 0.46
CA ARG A 63 -10.85 9.00 -0.02
C ARG A 63 -10.72 9.23 -1.53
N ARG A 64 -9.61 8.81 -2.14
CA ARG A 64 -9.34 8.88 -3.58
C ARG A 64 -9.81 7.63 -4.33
N GLY A 65 -10.50 6.70 -3.66
CA GLY A 65 -11.02 5.47 -4.26
C GLY A 65 -10.00 4.33 -4.38
N VAL A 66 -8.87 4.43 -3.66
CA VAL A 66 -7.89 3.34 -3.55
C VAL A 66 -8.34 2.37 -2.45
N GLU A 67 -8.47 1.09 -2.80
CA GLU A 67 -8.73 0.04 -1.80
C GLU A 67 -7.41 -0.37 -1.13
N LEU A 68 -7.28 -0.10 0.17
CA LEU A 68 -6.10 -0.49 0.95
C LEU A 68 -6.41 -1.74 1.79
N VAL A 69 -5.66 -2.81 1.56
CA VAL A 69 -5.79 -4.09 2.29
C VAL A 69 -4.52 -4.33 3.08
N LEU A 70 -4.61 -4.33 4.40
CA LEU A 70 -3.47 -4.64 5.27
C LEU A 70 -3.53 -6.09 5.74
N ARG A 71 -2.42 -6.81 5.60
CA ARG A 71 -2.21 -8.18 6.07
C ARG A 71 -1.08 -8.20 7.07
N GLY A 72 -1.26 -8.93 8.18
CA GLY A 72 -0.19 -9.23 9.11
C GLY A 72 0.77 -10.25 8.51
N TRP A 73 1.98 -10.30 9.03
CA TRP A 73 2.90 -11.40 8.70
C TRP A 73 2.40 -12.73 9.27
N GLU A 74 1.58 -12.66 10.31
CA GLU A 74 0.94 -13.79 11.00
C GLU A 74 -0.23 -14.40 10.22
N ASP A 75 -0.79 -13.70 9.22
CA ASP A 75 -1.95 -14.16 8.41
C ASP A 75 -1.57 -15.28 7.39
N LEU A 76 -0.40 -15.89 7.52
CA LEU A 76 0.13 -16.93 6.62
C LEU A 76 0.64 -18.18 7.36
N ALA A 77 0.27 -18.35 8.64
CA ALA A 77 0.47 -19.59 9.38
C ALA A 77 -0.64 -20.60 9.07
#